data_AF-A0A2S7KT11-F1
#
_entry.id   AF-A0A2S7KT11-F1
#
_cell.length_a   1.000
_cell.length_b   1.000
_cell.length_c   1.000
_cell.angle_alpha   90.00
_cell.angle_beta   90.00
_cell.angle_gamma   90.00
#
_symmetry.space_group_name_H-M   'P 1'
#
loop_
_entity.id
_entity.type
_entity.pdbx_description
1 polymer ?
#
loop_
_entity_poly.entity_id
_entity_poly.type
_entity_poly.pdbx_seq_one_letter_code
_entity_poly.pdbx_strand_id
1 'polypeptide(L)'
;MREQITVDKAIKRGHLIVNVPVFIAIIGCPALALYLKKQNLIPGWGIGIAFLIGFVLAWLIWSFMITKWRIWAFENVRNVHELKKRAIQEKLIWNDGNIFEKTEIRNTEDKSKLKKLEKKFEQEDEYREDYSLPPKMEIHYSKTYNYFELGVSILIIGVGIYFFTKGETKQYILGVIMTGIGLYSTIKEFRKAIDRKPKIIIDSKGIQTKNVEFKNWSNIESEEVVQEGYGKSAKSYLTYFYDEEEFEKIEIDSLNVTHRELENIIRTYRIRNNKNYR
;
A
#
# COMPACT_ATOMS: atom_id res chain seq x y z
N MET A 1 -4.34 25.25 21.28
CA MET A 1 -4.65 24.49 20.04
C MET A 1 -4.00 23.13 20.17
N ARG A 2 -4.73 22.02 20.01
CA ARG A 2 -4.10 20.69 19.99
C ARG A 2 -3.23 20.60 18.74
N GLU A 3 -2.00 20.10 18.86
CA GLU A 3 -1.15 19.82 17.70
C GLU A 3 -1.91 18.92 16.73
N GLN A 4 -2.03 19.36 15.47
CA GLN A 4 -2.63 18.56 14.42
C GLN A 4 -1.74 17.35 14.14
N ILE A 5 -2.36 16.17 14.05
CA ILE A 5 -1.66 14.91 13.85
C ILE A 5 -1.47 14.69 12.35
N THR A 6 -0.28 14.22 11.95
CA THR A 6 -0.01 13.85 10.57
C THR A 6 -0.80 12.61 10.15
N VAL A 7 -1.13 12.52 8.86
CA VAL A 7 -1.85 11.37 8.30
C VAL A 7 -1.12 10.06 8.62
N ASP A 8 0.20 10.02 8.47
CA ASP A 8 1.04 8.85 8.81
C ASP A 8 0.86 8.38 10.25
N LYS A 9 0.86 9.32 11.21
CA LYS A 9 0.74 9.00 12.64
C LYS A 9 -0.68 8.50 12.95
N ALA A 10 -1.69 9.04 12.29
CA ALA A 10 -3.07 8.60 12.44
C ALA A 10 -3.30 7.18 11.90
N ILE A 11 -2.76 6.86 10.72
CA ILE A 11 -2.84 5.52 10.11
C ILE A 11 -2.09 4.48 10.94
N LYS A 12 -0.83 4.75 11.34
CA LYS A 12 -0.06 3.85 12.22
C LYS A 12 -0.78 3.58 13.53
N ARG A 13 -1.38 4.61 14.13
CA ARG A 13 -2.21 4.44 15.33
C ARG A 13 -3.43 3.56 15.04
N GLY A 14 -4.07 3.72 13.90
CA GLY A 14 -5.20 2.89 13.47
C GLY A 14 -4.85 1.42 13.43
N HIS A 15 -3.75 1.06 12.75
CA HIS A 15 -3.27 -0.32 12.75
C HIS A 15 -2.98 -0.83 14.15
N LEU A 16 -2.36 -0.03 15.02
CA LEU A 16 -2.07 -0.46 16.37
C LEU A 16 -3.35 -0.74 17.18
N ILE A 17 -4.27 0.23 17.22
CA ILE A 17 -5.45 0.12 18.09
C ILE A 17 -6.51 -0.84 17.55
N VAL A 18 -6.55 -1.06 16.24
CA VAL A 18 -7.49 -1.99 15.61
C VAL A 18 -6.88 -3.39 15.54
N ASN A 19 -5.68 -3.55 14.98
CA ASN A 19 -5.15 -4.88 14.68
C ASN A 19 -4.66 -5.60 15.93
N VAL A 20 -4.06 -4.92 16.92
CA VAL A 20 -3.53 -5.61 18.11
C VAL A 20 -4.64 -6.35 18.88
N PRO A 21 -5.78 -5.70 19.23
CA PRO A 21 -6.89 -6.41 19.87
C PRO A 21 -7.48 -7.54 19.02
N VAL A 22 -7.57 -7.35 17.69
CA VAL A 22 -8.03 -8.37 16.75
C VAL A 22 -7.11 -9.59 16.76
N PHE A 23 -5.78 -9.38 16.70
CA PHE A 23 -4.80 -10.46 16.78
C PHE A 23 -4.87 -11.21 18.10
N ILE A 24 -5.06 -10.49 19.22
CA ILE A 24 -5.26 -11.10 20.54
C ILE A 24 -6.50 -12.01 20.53
N ALA A 25 -7.60 -11.60 19.90
CA ALA A 25 -8.80 -12.44 19.81
C ALA A 25 -8.58 -13.68 18.91
N ILE A 26 -7.99 -13.50 17.72
CA ILE A 26 -7.75 -14.58 16.74
C ILE A 26 -6.77 -15.62 17.26
N ILE A 27 -5.69 -15.20 17.91
CA ILE A 27 -4.62 -16.10 18.37
C ILE A 27 -4.86 -16.54 19.83
N GLY A 28 -5.32 -15.62 20.67
CA GLY A 28 -5.50 -15.86 22.10
C GLY A 28 -6.59 -16.89 22.39
N CYS A 29 -7.71 -16.88 21.67
CA CYS A 29 -8.79 -17.86 21.91
C CYS A 29 -8.33 -19.30 21.58
N PRO A 30 -7.74 -19.60 20.40
CA PRO A 30 -7.17 -20.91 20.12
C PRO A 30 -6.02 -21.30 21.05
N ALA A 31 -5.13 -20.36 21.39
CA ALA A 31 -4.01 -20.63 22.29
C ALA A 31 -4.50 -21.03 23.70
N LEU A 32 -5.51 -20.32 24.21
CA LEU A 32 -6.16 -20.65 25.48
C LEU A 32 -6.84 -22.03 25.40
N ALA A 33 -7.54 -22.34 24.31
CA ALA A 33 -8.17 -23.65 24.14
C ALA A 33 -7.16 -24.79 24.05
N LEU A 34 -6.02 -24.58 23.37
CA LEU A 34 -4.91 -25.54 23.35
C LEU A 34 -4.36 -25.79 24.75
N TYR A 35 -4.19 -24.72 25.54
CA TYR A 35 -3.77 -24.81 26.94
C TYR A 35 -4.78 -25.58 27.79
N LEU A 36 -6.07 -25.25 27.70
CA LEU A 36 -7.13 -25.93 28.45
C LEU A 36 -7.27 -27.41 28.06
N LYS A 37 -7.09 -27.75 26.77
CA LYS A 37 -7.03 -29.14 26.32
C LYS A 37 -5.87 -29.88 26.95
N LYS A 38 -4.68 -29.27 27.03
CA LYS A 38 -3.49 -29.88 27.65
C LYS A 38 -3.74 -30.19 29.14
N GLN A 39 -4.57 -29.40 29.81
CA GLN A 39 -5.00 -29.63 31.19
C GLN A 39 -6.20 -30.58 31.32
N ASN A 40 -6.63 -31.21 30.22
CA ASN A 40 -7.82 -32.08 30.15
C ASN A 40 -9.14 -31.41 30.60
N LEU A 41 -9.22 -30.06 30.56
CA LEU A 41 -10.41 -29.31 30.96
C LEU A 41 -11.46 -29.21 29.84
N ILE A 42 -11.02 -29.34 28.58
CA ILE A 42 -11.92 -29.32 27.41
C ILE A 42 -11.57 -30.45 26.44
N PRO A 43 -12.55 -30.99 25.70
CA PRO A 43 -12.33 -32.00 24.67
C PRO A 43 -11.67 -31.39 23.42
N GLY A 44 -11.09 -32.24 22.57
CA GLY A 44 -10.34 -31.82 21.38
C GLY A 44 -11.13 -30.96 20.38
N TRP A 45 -12.45 -31.19 20.25
CA TRP A 45 -13.33 -30.37 19.41
C TRP A 45 -13.52 -28.94 19.94
N GLY A 46 -13.26 -28.70 21.24
CA GLY A 46 -13.33 -27.38 21.85
C GLY A 46 -12.34 -26.38 21.24
N ILE A 47 -11.24 -26.86 20.64
CA ILE A 47 -10.31 -26.02 19.88
C ILE A 47 -11.00 -25.43 18.65
N GLY A 48 -11.75 -26.24 17.90
CA GLY A 48 -12.49 -25.77 16.72
C GLY A 48 -13.51 -24.69 17.07
N ILE A 49 -14.23 -24.87 18.19
CA ILE A 49 -15.16 -23.85 18.68
C ILE A 49 -14.43 -22.58 19.11
N ALA A 50 -13.27 -22.70 19.77
CA ALA A 50 -12.49 -21.54 20.17
C ALA A 50 -11.96 -20.73 18.97
N PHE A 51 -11.65 -21.38 17.84
CA PHE A 51 -11.37 -20.68 16.58
C PHE A 51 -12.57 -19.88 16.08
N LEU A 52 -13.77 -20.48 16.07
CA LEU A 52 -14.99 -19.79 15.67
C LEU A 52 -15.31 -18.60 16.58
N ILE A 53 -15.22 -18.80 17.90
CA ILE A 53 -15.42 -17.72 18.89
C ILE A 53 -14.37 -16.62 18.69
N GLY A 54 -13.10 -16.98 18.53
CA GLY A 54 -12.01 -16.03 18.29
C GLY A 54 -12.24 -15.18 17.05
N PHE A 55 -12.72 -15.79 15.96
CA PHE A 55 -13.09 -15.08 14.74
C PHE A 55 -14.25 -14.10 14.94
N VAL A 56 -15.34 -14.54 15.60
CA VAL A 56 -16.50 -13.68 15.87
C VAL A 56 -16.13 -12.51 16.79
N LEU A 57 -15.36 -12.78 17.85
CA LEU A 57 -14.87 -11.73 18.75
C LEU A 57 -13.96 -10.73 18.03
N ALA A 58 -13.03 -11.23 17.21
CA ALA A 58 -12.16 -10.40 16.40
C ALA A 58 -12.96 -9.48 15.48
N TRP A 59 -14.01 -10.00 14.83
CA TRP A 59 -14.90 -9.22 13.97
C TRP A 59 -15.62 -8.10 14.73
N LEU A 60 -16.18 -8.40 15.91
CA LEU A 60 -16.87 -7.41 16.74
C LEU A 60 -15.92 -6.33 17.27
N ILE A 61 -14.73 -6.73 17.72
CA ILE A 61 -13.69 -5.81 18.19
C ILE A 61 -13.26 -4.88 17.05
N TRP A 62 -12.99 -5.43 15.87
CA TRP A 62 -12.64 -4.64 14.69
C TRP A 62 -13.75 -3.62 14.38
N SER A 63 -15.00 -4.08 14.32
CA SER A 63 -16.17 -3.27 13.99
C SER A 63 -16.40 -2.10 14.96
N PHE A 64 -16.11 -2.28 16.25
CA PHE A 64 -16.19 -1.20 17.24
C PHE A 64 -14.97 -0.27 17.19
N MET A 65 -13.76 -0.84 17.17
CA MET A 65 -12.51 -0.09 17.26
C MET A 65 -12.29 0.79 16.04
N ILE A 66 -12.70 0.34 14.84
CA ILE A 66 -12.53 1.12 13.62
C ILE A 66 -13.38 2.39 13.62
N THR A 67 -14.59 2.34 14.18
CA THR A 67 -15.45 3.52 14.37
C THR A 67 -14.81 4.54 15.30
N LYS A 68 -14.27 4.07 16.44
CA LYS A 68 -13.59 4.96 17.41
C LYS A 68 -12.32 5.55 16.83
N TRP A 69 -11.55 4.77 16.08
CA TRP A 69 -10.40 5.26 15.34
C TRP A 69 -10.80 6.33 14.32
N ARG A 70 -11.84 6.07 13.51
CA ARG A 70 -12.31 6.97 12.45
C ARG A 70 -12.70 8.34 13.00
N ILE A 71 -13.48 8.38 14.07
CA ILE A 71 -13.88 9.63 14.75
C ILE A 71 -12.64 10.36 15.26
N TRP A 72 -11.76 9.65 15.98
CA TRP A 72 -10.54 10.25 16.51
C TRP A 72 -9.61 10.78 15.40
N ALA A 73 -9.45 10.05 14.31
CA ALA A 73 -8.56 10.44 13.21
C ALA A 73 -9.11 11.68 12.48
N PHE A 74 -10.41 11.70 12.17
CA PHE A 74 -11.05 12.86 11.54
C PHE A 74 -11.11 14.09 12.45
N GLU A 75 -11.15 13.92 13.77
CA GLU A 75 -11.04 15.05 14.71
C GLU A 75 -9.64 15.68 14.70
N ASN A 76 -8.58 14.87 14.65
CA ASN A 76 -7.21 15.32 14.90
C ASN A 76 -6.35 15.55 13.65
N VAL A 77 -6.78 15.07 12.48
CA VAL A 77 -6.08 15.26 11.20
C VAL A 77 -6.73 16.40 10.41
N ARG A 78 -5.90 17.22 9.77
CA ARG A 78 -6.35 18.33 8.91
C ARG A 78 -6.76 17.85 7.52
N ASN A 79 -5.91 17.03 6.90
CA ASN A 79 -6.07 16.51 5.54
C ASN A 79 -6.90 15.23 5.57
N VAL A 80 -8.22 15.38 5.65
CA VAL A 80 -9.16 14.27 5.83
C VAL A 80 -9.36 13.46 4.54
N HIS A 81 -9.15 14.08 3.36
CA HIS A 81 -9.23 13.38 2.07
C HIS A 81 -8.07 12.40 1.92
N GLU A 82 -6.83 12.87 2.11
CA GLU A 82 -5.65 12.02 2.10
C GLU A 82 -5.76 10.90 3.14
N LEU A 83 -6.20 11.21 4.36
CA LEU A 83 -6.37 10.22 5.40
C LEU A 83 -7.35 9.11 4.99
N LYS A 84 -8.49 9.46 4.40
CA LYS A 84 -9.49 8.48 3.95
C LYS A 84 -8.94 7.62 2.81
N LYS A 85 -8.34 8.25 1.78
CA LYS A 85 -7.71 7.57 0.65
C LYS A 85 -6.67 6.56 1.14
N ARG A 86 -5.81 6.97 2.07
CA ARG A 86 -4.76 6.13 2.64
C ARG A 86 -5.27 5.02 3.54
N ALA A 87 -6.28 5.29 4.36
CA ALA A 87 -6.88 4.26 5.21
C ALA A 87 -7.51 3.11 4.39
N ILE A 88 -8.04 3.44 3.22
CA ILE A 88 -8.52 2.46 2.23
C ILE A 88 -7.36 1.67 1.62
N GLN A 89 -6.34 2.37 1.10
CA GLN A 89 -5.17 1.74 0.46
C GLN A 89 -4.42 0.80 1.43
N GLU A 90 -4.25 1.23 2.69
CA GLU A 90 -3.62 0.43 3.74
C GLU A 90 -4.56 -0.62 4.36
N LYS A 91 -5.77 -0.81 3.81
CA LYS A 91 -6.79 -1.80 4.22
C LYS A 91 -7.19 -1.69 5.69
N LEU A 92 -7.12 -0.49 6.23
CA LEU A 92 -7.59 -0.20 7.58
C LEU A 92 -9.11 -0.06 7.59
N ILE A 93 -9.68 0.57 6.56
CA ILE A 93 -11.13 0.67 6.32
C ILE A 93 -11.50 0.13 4.95
N TRP A 94 -12.78 -0.22 4.78
CA TRP A 94 -13.34 -0.60 3.49
C TRP A 94 -13.71 0.63 2.66
N ASN A 95 -13.78 0.45 1.34
CA ASN A 95 -14.35 1.44 0.42
C ASN A 95 -15.80 1.75 0.80
N ASP A 96 -16.21 2.99 0.52
CA ASP A 96 -17.58 3.43 0.76
C ASP A 96 -18.58 2.52 0.03
N GLY A 97 -19.66 2.15 0.72
CA GLY A 97 -20.72 1.32 0.16
C GLY A 97 -20.45 -0.18 0.20
N ASN A 98 -19.25 -0.62 0.59
CA ASN A 98 -18.94 -2.02 0.81
C ASN A 98 -19.82 -2.60 1.95
N ILE A 99 -20.26 -3.85 1.82
CA ILE A 99 -21.07 -4.55 2.84
C ILE A 99 -20.35 -4.57 4.19
N PHE A 100 -19.04 -4.73 4.19
CA PHE A 100 -18.25 -4.78 5.42
C PHE A 100 -18.15 -3.41 6.11
N GLU A 101 -18.26 -2.30 5.38
CA GLU A 101 -18.37 -0.97 5.99
C GLU A 101 -19.67 -0.85 6.81
N LYS A 102 -20.76 -1.48 6.34
CA LYS A 102 -22.05 -1.50 7.06
C LYS A 102 -22.02 -2.34 8.33
N THR A 103 -21.02 -3.22 8.48
CA THR A 103 -20.84 -4.02 9.70
C THR A 103 -20.16 -3.27 10.82
N GLU A 104 -19.73 -2.01 10.61
CA GLU A 104 -19.20 -1.14 11.66
C GLU A 104 -20.27 -0.79 12.70
N ILE A 105 -19.96 -1.00 13.98
CA ILE A 105 -20.86 -0.68 15.10
C ILE A 105 -20.74 0.81 15.39
N ARG A 106 -21.82 1.55 15.10
CA ARG A 106 -21.93 3.00 15.31
C ARG A 106 -23.15 3.32 16.16
N ASN A 107 -22.94 3.90 17.36
CA ASN A 107 -24.05 4.39 18.18
C ASN A 107 -24.57 5.76 17.67
N THR A 108 -25.64 6.28 18.27
CA THR A 108 -26.25 7.57 17.85
C THR A 108 -25.28 8.76 18.00
N GLU A 109 -24.46 8.75 19.05
CA GLU A 109 -23.43 9.76 19.29
C GLU A 109 -22.33 9.74 18.22
N ASP A 110 -21.84 8.54 17.88
CA ASP A 110 -20.83 8.30 16.85
C ASP A 110 -21.31 8.81 15.49
N LYS A 111 -22.57 8.51 15.13
CA LYS A 111 -23.19 9.02 13.90
C LYS A 111 -23.26 10.55 13.89
N SER A 112 -23.63 11.17 15.02
CA SER A 112 -23.66 12.63 15.12
C SER A 112 -22.27 13.26 14.99
N LYS A 113 -21.24 12.66 15.60
CA LYS A 113 -19.84 13.12 15.48
C LYS A 113 -19.34 13.01 14.06
N LEU A 114 -19.54 11.86 13.40
CA LEU A 114 -19.14 11.67 12.00
C LEU A 114 -19.82 12.69 11.08
N LYS A 115 -21.12 12.93 11.23
CA LYS A 115 -21.84 13.96 10.47
C LYS A 115 -21.29 15.38 10.68
N LYS A 116 -20.82 15.70 11.89
CA LYS A 116 -20.15 16.98 12.14
C LYS A 116 -18.78 17.05 11.46
N LEU A 117 -18.06 15.93 11.44
CA LEU A 117 -16.72 15.83 10.84
C LEU A 117 -16.75 15.77 9.31
N GLU A 118 -17.87 15.37 8.70
CA GLU A 118 -18.08 15.46 7.25
C GLU A 118 -17.85 16.88 6.72
N LYS A 119 -18.14 17.92 7.50
CA LYS A 119 -17.85 19.31 7.13
C LYS A 119 -16.37 19.58 6.86
N LYS A 120 -15.45 18.77 7.40
CA LYS A 120 -14.02 18.90 7.08
C LYS A 120 -13.69 18.46 5.65
N PHE A 121 -14.52 17.63 5.03
CA PHE A 121 -14.38 17.25 3.62
C PHE A 121 -14.81 18.38 2.68
N GLU A 122 -15.46 19.43 3.18
CA GLU A 122 -15.73 20.65 2.38
C GLU A 122 -14.48 21.52 2.23
N GLN A 123 -13.44 21.28 3.03
CA GLN A 123 -12.18 22.03 2.97
C GLN A 123 -11.13 21.22 2.24
N GLU A 124 -10.44 21.85 1.28
CA GLU A 124 -9.32 21.23 0.59
C GLU A 124 -8.17 20.88 1.55
N ASP A 125 -7.44 19.82 1.20
CA ASP A 125 -6.25 19.38 1.94
C ASP A 125 -5.13 20.42 1.78
N GLU A 126 -4.43 20.71 2.88
CA GLU A 126 -3.32 21.66 2.89
C GLU A 126 -1.99 20.92 2.78
N TYR A 127 -1.24 21.21 1.72
CA TYR A 127 0.08 20.62 1.50
C TYR A 127 1.18 21.66 1.72
N ARG A 128 2.30 21.19 2.27
CA ARG A 128 3.52 21.98 2.44
C ARG A 128 4.59 21.46 1.50
N GLU A 129 5.36 22.39 0.96
CA GLU A 129 6.52 22.06 0.14
C GLU A 129 7.54 21.27 0.97
N ASP A 130 7.99 20.15 0.43
CA ASP A 130 9.12 19.40 0.98
C ASP A 130 10.45 20.02 0.52
N TYR A 131 11.06 20.81 1.40
CA TYR A 131 12.36 21.45 1.15
C TYR A 131 13.53 20.46 1.12
N SER A 132 13.34 19.20 1.49
CA SER A 132 14.40 18.18 1.38
C SER A 132 14.61 17.70 -0.06
N LEU A 133 13.62 17.89 -0.94
CA LEU A 133 13.69 17.48 -2.33
C LEU A 133 14.55 18.44 -3.17
N PRO A 134 15.42 17.92 -4.07
CA PRO A 134 16.26 18.75 -4.94
C PRO A 134 15.42 19.58 -5.93
N PRO A 135 16.01 20.54 -6.66
CA PRO A 135 15.29 21.31 -7.69
C PRO A 135 14.79 20.46 -8.88
N LYS A 136 15.45 19.33 -9.13
CA LYS A 136 15.12 18.36 -10.18
C LYS A 136 15.29 16.95 -9.59
N MET A 137 14.29 16.10 -9.76
CA MET A 137 14.33 14.71 -9.32
C MET A 137 14.40 13.78 -10.52
N GLU A 138 15.35 12.86 -10.49
CA GLU A 138 15.51 11.79 -11.48
C GLU A 138 15.26 10.43 -10.79
N ILE A 139 14.26 9.72 -11.27
CA ILE A 139 13.81 8.44 -10.72
C ILE A 139 14.28 7.33 -11.65
N HIS A 140 14.94 6.33 -11.08
CA HIS A 140 15.59 5.22 -11.81
C HIS A 140 15.04 3.88 -11.34
N TYR A 141 15.45 2.79 -11.99
CA TYR A 141 15.19 1.46 -11.43
C TYR A 141 15.87 1.30 -10.05
N SER A 142 15.18 0.63 -9.14
CA SER A 142 15.71 0.33 -7.82
C SER A 142 16.79 -0.74 -7.89
N LYS A 143 18.01 -0.40 -7.47
CA LYS A 143 19.12 -1.36 -7.39
C LYS A 143 18.81 -2.48 -6.40
N THR A 144 18.25 -2.13 -5.23
CA THR A 144 17.91 -3.11 -4.19
C THR A 144 16.85 -4.09 -4.67
N TYR A 145 15.81 -3.61 -5.35
CA TYR A 145 14.77 -4.47 -5.92
C TYR A 145 15.35 -5.40 -7.00
N ASN A 146 16.15 -4.85 -7.93
CA ASN A 146 16.77 -5.64 -8.99
C ASN A 146 17.73 -6.72 -8.44
N TYR A 147 18.53 -6.43 -7.41
CA TYR A 147 19.39 -7.43 -6.77
C TYR A 147 18.59 -8.51 -6.05
N PHE A 148 17.47 -8.15 -5.41
CA PHE A 148 16.58 -9.11 -4.78
C PHE A 148 15.97 -10.07 -5.82
N GLU A 149 15.42 -9.53 -6.90
CA GLU A 149 14.82 -10.33 -8.00
C GLU A 149 15.86 -11.22 -8.71
N LEU A 150 17.10 -10.75 -8.86
CA LEU A 150 18.21 -11.57 -9.34
C LEU A 150 18.51 -12.73 -8.38
N GLY A 151 18.53 -12.47 -7.07
CA GLY A 151 18.71 -13.51 -6.06
C GLY A 151 17.60 -14.58 -6.12
N VAL A 152 16.34 -14.16 -6.26
CA VAL A 152 15.19 -15.07 -6.43
C VAL A 152 15.33 -15.88 -7.72
N SER A 153 15.73 -15.25 -8.82
CA SER A 153 15.92 -15.92 -10.11
C SER A 153 17.01 -16.99 -10.06
N ILE A 154 18.14 -16.71 -9.39
CA ILE A 154 19.23 -17.68 -9.18
C ILE A 154 18.75 -18.85 -8.31
N LEU A 155 17.95 -18.59 -7.27
CA LEU A 155 17.36 -19.62 -6.43
C LEU A 155 16.45 -20.54 -7.25
N ILE A 156 15.59 -19.98 -8.11
CA ILE A 156 14.70 -20.76 -9.00
C ILE A 156 15.52 -21.66 -9.93
N ILE A 157 16.63 -21.16 -10.50
CA ILE A 157 17.54 -21.96 -11.31
C ILE A 157 18.13 -23.11 -10.48
N GLY A 158 18.62 -22.83 -9.27
CA GLY A 158 19.17 -23.84 -8.37
C GLY A 158 18.16 -24.94 -8.02
N VAL A 159 16.92 -24.58 -7.73
CA VAL A 159 15.82 -25.53 -7.47
C VAL A 159 15.47 -26.33 -8.73
N GLY A 160 15.45 -25.69 -9.90
CA GLY A 160 15.25 -26.36 -11.18
C GLY A 160 16.30 -27.43 -11.46
N ILE A 161 17.58 -27.10 -11.26
CA ILE A 161 18.71 -28.04 -11.40
C ILE A 161 18.62 -29.17 -10.37
N TYR A 162 18.20 -28.88 -9.13
CA TYR A 162 17.99 -29.90 -8.10
C TYR A 162 16.91 -30.91 -8.51
N PHE A 163 15.75 -30.44 -8.99
CA PHE A 163 14.68 -31.33 -9.50
C PHE A 163 15.12 -32.15 -10.71
N PHE A 164 16.02 -31.60 -11.53
CA PHE A 164 16.61 -32.30 -12.67
C PHE A 164 17.59 -33.41 -12.24
N THR A 165 18.34 -33.22 -11.15
CA THR A 165 19.49 -34.08 -10.80
C THR A 165 19.27 -35.02 -9.61
N LYS A 166 18.49 -34.63 -8.59
CA LYS A 166 18.43 -35.31 -7.27
C LYS A 166 17.03 -35.58 -6.70
N GLY A 167 15.94 -35.33 -7.44
CA GLY A 167 14.57 -35.58 -6.95
C GLY A 167 14.20 -37.07 -6.88
N GLU A 168 13.55 -37.50 -5.79
CA GLU A 168 13.11 -38.90 -5.55
C GLU A 168 12.16 -39.42 -6.64
N THR A 169 11.29 -38.55 -7.16
CA THR A 169 10.68 -38.70 -8.48
C THR A 169 11.37 -37.71 -9.39
N LYS A 170 12.12 -38.20 -10.38
CA LYS A 170 12.86 -37.34 -11.32
C LYS A 170 11.89 -36.54 -12.19
N GLN A 171 11.47 -35.38 -11.70
CA GLN A 171 10.54 -34.49 -12.38
C GLN A 171 11.29 -33.60 -13.37
N TYR A 172 11.89 -34.22 -14.39
CA TYR A 172 12.72 -33.55 -15.39
C TYR A 172 12.01 -32.38 -16.08
N ILE A 173 10.73 -32.55 -16.41
CA ILE A 173 9.91 -31.52 -17.05
C ILE A 173 9.80 -30.28 -16.16
N LEU A 174 9.52 -30.48 -14.87
CA LEU A 174 9.42 -29.38 -13.91
C LEU A 174 10.77 -28.66 -13.73
N GLY A 175 11.87 -29.43 -13.64
CA GLY A 175 13.22 -28.85 -13.55
C GLY A 175 13.58 -27.98 -14.74
N VAL A 176 13.28 -28.44 -15.96
CA VAL A 176 13.50 -27.68 -17.21
C VAL A 176 12.66 -26.40 -17.23
N ILE A 177 11.38 -26.48 -16.88
CA ILE A 177 10.48 -25.31 -16.83
C ILE A 177 11.01 -24.28 -15.82
N MET A 178 11.32 -24.70 -14.60
CA MET A 178 11.83 -23.79 -13.57
C MET A 178 13.14 -23.14 -13.98
N THR A 179 14.06 -23.91 -14.55
CA THR A 179 15.35 -23.38 -15.03
C THR A 179 15.14 -22.36 -16.15
N GLY A 180 14.24 -22.65 -17.10
CA GLY A 180 13.89 -21.72 -18.17
C GLY A 180 13.29 -20.40 -17.65
N ILE A 181 12.36 -20.47 -16.69
CA ILE A 181 11.76 -19.30 -16.04
C ILE A 181 12.83 -18.47 -15.31
N GLY A 182 13.71 -19.13 -14.56
CA GLY A 182 14.78 -18.47 -13.83
C GLY A 182 15.78 -17.76 -14.75
N LEU A 183 16.17 -18.40 -15.88
CA LEU A 183 17.05 -17.80 -16.87
C LEU A 183 16.40 -16.58 -17.55
N TYR A 184 15.14 -16.70 -17.98
CA TYR A 184 14.39 -15.58 -18.56
C TYR A 184 14.31 -14.39 -17.59
N SER A 185 13.97 -14.67 -16.33
CA SER A 185 13.85 -13.64 -15.29
C SER A 185 15.21 -12.97 -15.02
N THR A 186 16.29 -13.76 -14.96
CA THR A 186 17.65 -13.23 -14.79
C THR A 186 18.03 -12.26 -15.91
N ILE A 187 17.77 -12.63 -17.18
CA ILE A 187 18.07 -11.76 -18.34
C ILE A 187 17.27 -10.46 -18.25
N LYS A 188 15.99 -10.54 -17.90
CA LYS A 188 15.10 -9.38 -17.77
C LYS A 188 15.59 -8.42 -16.68
N GLU A 189 15.88 -8.92 -15.49
CA GLU A 189 16.31 -8.08 -14.36
C GLU A 189 17.73 -7.55 -14.54
N PHE A 190 18.60 -8.31 -15.20
CA PHE A 190 19.94 -7.85 -15.57
C PHE A 190 19.88 -6.65 -16.54
N ARG A 191 18.97 -6.68 -17.53
CA ARG A 191 18.74 -5.52 -18.42
C ARG A 191 18.31 -4.28 -17.64
N LYS A 192 17.42 -4.42 -16.65
CA LYS A 192 17.00 -3.30 -15.79
C LYS A 192 18.14 -2.80 -14.89
N ALA A 193 18.99 -3.70 -14.39
CA ALA A 193 20.12 -3.33 -13.54
C ALA A 193 21.20 -2.53 -14.26
N ILE A 194 21.40 -2.79 -15.56
CA ILE A 194 22.34 -2.04 -16.40
C ILE A 194 21.77 -0.69 -16.85
N ASP A 195 20.44 -0.58 -16.96
CA ASP A 195 19.78 0.62 -17.44
C ASP A 195 19.91 1.78 -16.43
N ARG A 196 20.78 2.73 -16.76
CA ARG A 196 21.02 3.94 -15.96
C ARG A 196 20.13 5.12 -16.37
N LYS A 197 19.32 4.99 -17.43
CA LYS A 197 18.49 6.10 -17.90
C LYS A 197 17.37 6.38 -16.89
N PRO A 198 17.09 7.65 -16.57
CA PRO A 198 15.96 8.00 -15.73
C PRO A 198 14.64 7.56 -16.40
N LYS A 199 13.70 7.09 -15.59
CA LYS A 199 12.36 6.63 -16.01
C LYS A 199 11.31 7.68 -15.79
N ILE A 200 11.49 8.53 -14.78
CA ILE A 200 10.67 9.69 -14.52
C ILE A 200 11.61 10.83 -14.13
N ILE A 201 11.44 11.99 -14.74
CA ILE A 201 12.12 13.23 -14.37
C ILE A 201 11.04 14.22 -13.99
N ILE A 202 11.17 14.84 -12.82
CA ILE A 202 10.21 15.81 -12.32
C ILE A 202 10.97 17.04 -11.82
N ASP A 203 10.50 18.22 -12.21
CA ASP A 203 11.00 19.49 -11.72
C ASP A 203 9.88 20.52 -11.56
N SER A 204 10.23 21.76 -11.21
CA SER A 204 9.24 22.83 -11.03
C SER A 204 8.55 23.28 -12.33
N LYS A 205 8.99 22.81 -13.51
CA LYS A 205 8.41 23.16 -14.81
C LYS A 205 7.49 22.05 -15.33
N GLY A 206 7.78 20.78 -15.03
CA GLY A 206 6.97 19.69 -15.55
C GLY A 206 7.41 18.28 -15.16
N ILE A 207 6.87 17.31 -15.92
CA ILE A 207 7.18 15.88 -15.81
C ILE A 207 7.64 15.36 -17.18
N GLN A 208 8.63 14.47 -17.17
CA GLN A 208 8.98 13.61 -18.29
C GLN A 208 8.97 12.16 -17.83
N THR A 209 8.50 11.24 -18.67
CA THR A 209 8.56 9.79 -18.40
C THR A 209 9.39 9.07 -19.45
N LYS A 210 9.53 7.75 -19.32
CA LYS A 210 10.21 6.91 -20.32
C LYS A 210 9.43 6.85 -21.66
N ASN A 211 8.11 7.06 -21.63
CA ASN A 211 7.23 6.91 -22.78
C ASN A 211 6.84 8.28 -23.37
N VAL A 212 6.79 9.31 -22.54
CA VAL A 212 6.33 10.66 -22.91
C VAL A 212 7.46 11.65 -22.70
N GLU A 213 7.67 12.51 -23.70
CA GLU A 213 8.61 13.64 -23.63
C GLU A 213 8.24 14.62 -22.52
N PHE A 214 9.10 15.60 -22.25
CA PHE A 214 8.86 16.57 -21.20
C PHE A 214 7.60 17.40 -21.46
N LYS A 215 6.64 17.36 -20.53
CA LYS A 215 5.41 18.14 -20.56
C LYS A 215 5.39 19.12 -19.39
N ASN A 216 5.04 20.38 -19.66
CA ASN A 216 4.90 21.40 -18.63
C ASN A 216 3.69 21.11 -17.75
N TRP A 217 3.75 21.54 -16.49
CA TRP A 217 2.62 21.42 -15.55
C TRP A 217 1.32 22.04 -16.05
N SER A 218 1.39 23.09 -16.88
CA SER A 218 0.22 23.72 -17.50
C SER A 218 -0.56 22.78 -18.42
N ASN A 219 0.12 21.78 -18.99
CA ASN A 219 -0.46 20.83 -19.92
C ASN A 219 -0.77 19.49 -19.24
N ILE A 220 -0.55 19.37 -17.93
CA ILE A 220 -0.74 18.14 -17.16
C ILE A 220 -1.93 18.31 -16.24
N GLU A 221 -2.85 17.35 -16.31
CA GLU A 221 -4.06 17.29 -15.51
C GLU A 221 -4.26 15.91 -14.87
N SER A 222 -4.99 15.91 -13.75
CA SER A 222 -5.37 14.70 -13.01
C SER A 222 -4.19 13.78 -12.69
N GLU A 223 -3.07 14.36 -12.25
CA GLU A 223 -1.90 13.59 -11.85
C GLU A 223 -2.16 12.82 -10.56
N GLU A 224 -2.11 11.49 -10.65
CA GLU A 224 -2.33 10.61 -9.51
C GLU A 224 -1.36 9.44 -9.51
N VAL A 225 -0.95 9.05 -8.31
CA VAL A 225 -0.36 7.74 -8.09
C VAL A 225 -1.47 6.82 -7.63
N VAL A 226 -1.77 5.80 -8.42
CA VAL A 226 -2.85 4.83 -8.18
C VAL A 226 -2.28 3.45 -7.91
N GLN A 227 -3.05 2.62 -7.21
CA GLN A 227 -2.73 1.21 -7.00
C GLN A 227 -3.85 0.37 -7.60
N GLU A 228 -3.49 -0.55 -8.50
CA GLU A 228 -4.43 -1.44 -9.18
C GLU A 228 -4.21 -2.88 -8.77
N GLY A 229 -5.30 -3.64 -8.59
CA GLY A 229 -5.27 -5.05 -8.20
C GLY A 229 -5.46 -5.27 -6.70
N TYR A 230 -5.39 -6.55 -6.29
CA TYR A 230 -5.68 -6.96 -4.91
C TYR A 230 -4.51 -7.73 -4.28
N GLY A 231 -4.32 -7.51 -2.97
CA GLY A 231 -3.37 -8.29 -2.19
C GLY A 231 -1.91 -8.07 -2.60
N LYS A 232 -1.12 -9.15 -2.61
CA LYS A 232 0.30 -9.14 -2.97
C LYS A 232 0.57 -8.91 -4.47
N SER A 233 -0.47 -8.94 -5.29
CA SER A 233 -0.38 -8.71 -6.74
C SER A 233 -0.71 -7.27 -7.14
N ALA A 234 -1.07 -6.42 -6.18
CA ALA A 234 -1.40 -5.04 -6.44
C ALA A 234 -0.15 -4.29 -6.93
N LYS A 235 -0.33 -3.53 -8.02
CA LYS A 235 0.73 -2.78 -8.67
C LYS A 235 0.48 -1.28 -8.57
N SER A 236 1.55 -0.52 -8.43
CA SER A 236 1.46 0.94 -8.35
C SER A 236 1.77 1.57 -9.71
N TYR A 237 0.99 2.58 -10.08
CA TYR A 237 1.12 3.32 -11.32
C TYR A 237 1.09 4.82 -11.05
N LEU A 238 1.89 5.58 -11.80
CA LEU A 238 1.66 7.01 -12.01
C LEU A 238 0.81 7.17 -13.26
N THR A 239 -0.29 7.92 -13.14
CA THR A 239 -1.21 8.23 -14.22
C THR A 239 -1.45 9.73 -14.30
N TYR A 240 -1.51 10.27 -15.51
CA TYR A 240 -1.90 11.67 -15.73
C TYR A 240 -2.37 11.84 -17.18
N PHE A 241 -3.21 12.86 -17.39
CA PHE A 241 -3.55 13.34 -18.72
C PHE A 241 -2.58 14.45 -19.12
N TYR A 242 -2.29 14.54 -20.41
CA TYR A 242 -1.50 15.62 -20.96
C TYR A 242 -2.02 16.05 -22.35
N ASP A 243 -1.79 17.32 -22.69
CA ASP A 243 -2.25 17.92 -23.94
C ASP A 243 -3.75 17.63 -24.20
N GLU A 244 -4.57 17.87 -23.16
CA GLU A 244 -6.04 17.73 -23.08
C GLU A 244 -6.60 16.29 -23.18
N GLU A 245 -6.11 15.44 -24.08
CA GLU A 245 -6.70 14.11 -24.34
C GLU A 245 -5.73 12.92 -24.24
N GLU A 246 -4.42 13.15 -24.22
CA GLU A 246 -3.45 12.06 -24.15
C GLU A 246 -3.28 11.55 -22.72
N PHE A 247 -3.06 10.25 -22.56
CA PHE A 247 -3.00 9.58 -21.26
C PHE A 247 -1.69 8.80 -21.10
N GLU A 248 -0.96 9.07 -20.02
CA GLU A 248 0.23 8.31 -19.65
C GLU A 248 -0.04 7.43 -18.43
N LYS A 249 0.48 6.20 -18.48
CA LYS A 249 0.47 5.26 -17.36
C LYS A 249 1.79 4.51 -17.25
N ILE A 250 2.49 4.73 -16.15
CA ILE A 250 3.79 4.11 -15.88
C ILE A 250 3.79 3.33 -14.57
N GLU A 251 4.18 2.04 -14.63
CA GLU A 251 4.37 1.19 -13.45
C GLU A 251 5.61 1.63 -12.66
N ILE A 252 5.46 1.79 -11.34
CA ILE A 252 6.51 2.37 -10.48
C ILE A 252 7.14 1.37 -9.50
N ASP A 253 6.61 0.15 -9.36
CA ASP A 253 7.07 -0.80 -8.32
C ASP A 253 8.53 -1.24 -8.48
N SER A 254 9.07 -1.17 -9.69
CA SER A 254 10.49 -1.47 -9.96
C SER A 254 11.42 -0.25 -9.84
N LEU A 255 10.88 0.93 -9.55
CA LEU A 255 11.63 2.17 -9.43
C LEU A 255 12.18 2.37 -8.01
N ASN A 256 13.15 3.28 -7.86
CA ASN A 256 13.78 3.63 -6.59
C ASN A 256 12.94 4.57 -5.72
N VAL A 257 11.62 4.61 -5.93
CA VAL A 257 10.66 5.40 -5.18
C VAL A 257 9.43 4.54 -4.87
N THR A 258 8.88 4.72 -3.68
CA THR A 258 7.60 4.10 -3.32
C THR A 258 6.42 4.92 -3.86
N HIS A 259 5.24 4.31 -3.92
CA HIS A 259 3.98 4.99 -4.23
C HIS A 259 3.81 6.32 -3.48
N ARG A 260 4.04 6.28 -2.16
CA ARG A 260 3.90 7.44 -1.26
C ARG A 260 4.96 8.51 -1.52
N GLU A 261 6.20 8.10 -1.73
CA GLU A 261 7.29 9.04 -2.02
C GLU A 261 7.03 9.75 -3.35
N LEU A 262 6.58 9.03 -4.37
CA LEU A 262 6.26 9.62 -5.66
C LEU A 262 5.09 10.61 -5.56
N GLU A 263 4.04 10.28 -4.79
CA GLU A 263 2.92 11.19 -4.55
C GLU A 263 3.39 12.48 -3.87
N ASN A 264 4.27 12.39 -2.85
CA ASN A 264 4.86 13.55 -2.20
C ASN A 264 5.76 14.38 -3.14
N ILE A 265 6.54 13.70 -3.98
CA ILE A 265 7.41 14.34 -4.99
C ILE A 265 6.57 15.16 -5.97
N ILE A 266 5.54 14.55 -6.58
CA ILE A 266 4.66 15.20 -7.55
C ILE A 266 3.98 16.42 -6.93
N ARG A 267 3.38 16.24 -5.74
CA ARG A 267 2.72 17.33 -5.01
C ARG A 267 3.69 18.48 -4.71
N THR A 268 4.91 18.17 -4.27
CA THR A 268 5.92 19.20 -3.97
C THR A 268 6.28 20.01 -5.21
N TYR A 269 6.52 19.37 -6.35
CA TYR A 269 6.85 20.09 -7.58
C TYR A 269 5.67 20.87 -8.16
N ARG A 270 4.43 20.39 -8.00
CA ARG A 270 3.22 21.15 -8.34
C ARG A 270 3.10 22.42 -7.50
N ILE A 271 3.38 22.35 -6.20
CA ILE A 271 3.42 23.53 -5.32
C ILE A 271 4.49 24.52 -5.77
N ARG A 272 5.70 24.03 -6.10
CA ARG A 272 6.80 24.87 -6.61
C ARG A 272 6.44 25.57 -7.92
N ASN A 273 5.79 24.85 -8.84
CA ASN A 273 5.27 25.42 -10.08
C ASN A 273 4.30 26.58 -9.80
N ASN A 274 3.30 26.35 -8.95
CA ASN A 274 2.29 27.36 -8.61
C ASN A 274 2.87 28.61 -7.92
N LYS A 275 3.99 28.48 -7.19
CA LYS A 275 4.72 29.61 -6.62
C LYS A 275 5.48 30.42 -7.67
N ASN A 276 6.04 29.77 -8.68
CA ASN A 276 6.80 30.44 -9.74
C ASN A 276 5.92 31.24 -10.71
N TYR A 277 4.60 30.96 -10.74
CA TYR A 277 3.61 31.70 -11.52
C TYR A 277 2.95 32.87 -10.74
N ARG A 278 3.27 33.05 -9.45
CA ARG A 278 2.84 34.20 -8.62
C ARG A 278 3.93 35.26 -8.55
#